data_AF-A0A955WUP9-F1
#
_entry.id   AF-A0A955WUP9-F1
#
_cell.length_a   1.000
_cell.length_b   1.000
_cell.length_c   1.000
_cell.angle_alpha   90.00
_cell.angle_beta   90.00
_cell.angle_gamma   90.00
#
_symmetry.space_group_name_H-M   'P 1'
#
loop_
_entity.id
_entity.type
_entity.pdbx_description
1 polymer ?
#
loop_
_entity_poly.entity_id
_entity_poly.type
_entity_poly.pdbx_seq_one_letter_code
_entity_poly.pdbx_strand_id
1 'polypeptide(L)'
;MPATSLAARWRARALTPVDGASLAALRIAFGALMAGGLVRYLLTGWVEEVFVEPTFFFKYPGFAWVSVPGPVGLYTLMGVSLAGALGVALGLFFRTSALLFTVGFAWLNLMDQTTYLNHYYFVVILAALLGLSPAG
;
A
#
# COMPACT_ATOMS: atom_id res chain seq x y z
N MET A 1 -29.46 37.83 12.37
CA MET A 1 -28.55 36.68 12.57
C MET A 1 -27.28 36.97 11.78
N PRO A 2 -26.07 36.97 12.37
CA PRO A 2 -24.87 37.28 11.61
C PRO A 2 -24.65 36.20 10.56
N ALA A 3 -24.44 36.61 9.30
CA ALA A 3 -24.15 35.69 8.21
C ALA A 3 -22.83 34.97 8.53
N THR A 4 -22.89 33.65 8.77
CA THR A 4 -21.69 32.84 8.95
C THR A 4 -20.87 32.90 7.68
N SER A 5 -19.57 33.21 7.81
CA SER A 5 -18.68 33.31 6.65
C SER A 5 -18.70 31.99 5.85
N LEU A 6 -18.44 32.07 4.54
CA LEU A 6 -18.37 30.89 3.68
C LEU A 6 -17.39 29.85 4.27
N ALA A 7 -16.27 30.29 4.83
CA ALA A 7 -15.31 29.45 5.54
C ALA A 7 -15.92 28.73 6.76
N ALA A 8 -16.75 29.42 7.56
CA ALA A 8 -17.43 28.81 8.69
C ALA A 8 -18.44 27.74 8.24
N ARG A 9 -19.15 27.98 7.13
CA ARG A 9 -20.08 26.99 6.53
C ARG A 9 -19.35 25.75 6.03
N TRP A 10 -18.23 25.92 5.33
CA TRP A 10 -17.39 24.80 4.87
C TRP A 10 -16.80 24.01 6.04
N ARG A 11 -16.29 24.69 7.06
CA ARG A 11 -15.75 24.03 8.25
C ARG A 11 -16.82 23.22 8.98
N ALA A 12 -18.02 23.80 9.18
CA ALA A 12 -19.13 23.08 9.79
C ALA A 12 -19.51 21.84 8.99
N ARG A 13 -19.59 21.95 7.64
CA ARG A 13 -19.91 20.82 6.77
C ARG A 13 -18.82 19.74 6.74
N ALA A 14 -17.55 20.12 6.74
CA ALA A 14 -16.42 19.17 6.73
C ALA A 14 -16.34 18.34 8.03
N LEU A 15 -16.85 18.88 9.14
CA LEU A 15 -16.84 18.24 10.44
C LEU A 15 -18.15 17.48 10.76
N THR A 16 -19.16 17.53 9.88
CA THR A 16 -20.39 16.74 10.13
C THR A 16 -20.06 15.25 10.02
N PRO A 17 -20.34 14.44 11.05
CA PRO A 17 -20.17 13.00 10.97
C PRO A 17 -20.98 12.42 9.80
N VAL A 18 -20.39 11.44 9.12
CA VAL A 18 -21.01 10.67 8.05
C VAL A 18 -20.79 9.19 8.32
N ASP A 19 -21.59 8.34 7.68
CA ASP A 19 -21.41 6.89 7.77
C ASP A 19 -20.03 6.47 7.20
N GLY A 20 -19.32 5.64 7.97
CA GLY A 20 -18.01 5.10 7.62
C GLY A 20 -18.06 3.93 6.63
N ALA A 21 -19.25 3.41 6.29
CA ALA A 21 -19.39 2.22 5.45
C ALA A 21 -18.64 2.29 4.12
N SER A 22 -18.64 3.43 3.43
CA SER A 22 -17.90 3.60 2.17
C SER A 22 -16.38 3.50 2.36
N LEU A 23 -15.86 4.03 3.47
CA LEU A 23 -14.44 3.94 3.79
C LEU A 23 -14.04 2.51 4.18
N ALA A 24 -14.90 1.81 4.93
CA ALA A 24 -14.71 0.40 5.25
C ALA A 24 -14.74 -0.48 3.99
N ALA A 25 -15.68 -0.23 3.08
CA ALA A 25 -15.75 -0.95 1.80
C ALA A 25 -14.49 -0.72 0.95
N LEU A 26 -14.01 0.52 0.85
CA LEU A 26 -12.74 0.84 0.19
C LEU A 26 -11.57 0.09 0.81
N ARG A 27 -11.45 0.09 2.15
CA ARG A 27 -10.40 -0.62 2.88
C ARG A 27 -10.42 -2.12 2.56
N ILE A 28 -11.58 -2.76 2.67
CA ILE A 28 -11.74 -4.21 2.43
C ILE A 28 -11.37 -4.55 0.99
N ALA A 29 -11.94 -3.83 0.02
CA ALA A 29 -11.66 -4.05 -1.40
C ALA A 29 -10.18 -3.82 -1.74
N PHE A 30 -9.58 -2.75 -1.20
CA PHE A 30 -8.17 -2.45 -1.39
C PHE A 30 -7.28 -3.58 -0.85
N GLY A 31 -7.44 -3.95 0.43
CA GLY A 31 -6.62 -4.99 1.05
C GLY A 31 -6.77 -6.35 0.34
N ALA A 32 -8.00 -6.73 -0.03
CA ALA A 32 -8.26 -7.98 -0.76
C ALA A 32 -7.65 -7.98 -2.16
N LEU A 33 -7.78 -6.87 -2.91
CA LEU A 33 -7.18 -6.71 -4.23
C LEU A 33 -5.66 -6.81 -4.16
N MET A 34 -5.04 -6.13 -3.19
CA MET A 34 -3.59 -6.15 -3.03
C MET A 34 -3.06 -7.51 -2.58
N ALA A 35 -3.76 -8.19 -1.68
CA ALA A 35 -3.43 -9.56 -1.29
C ALA A 35 -3.53 -10.51 -2.49
N GLY A 36 -4.60 -10.44 -3.28
CA GLY A 36 -4.76 -11.21 -4.50
C GLY A 36 -3.66 -10.92 -5.53
N GLY A 37 -3.25 -9.65 -5.66
CA GLY A 37 -2.14 -9.25 -6.52
C GLY A 37 -0.80 -9.89 -6.11
N LEU A 38 -0.47 -9.87 -4.81
CA LEU A 38 0.76 -10.48 -4.29
C LEU A 38 0.73 -12.01 -4.42
N VAL A 39 -0.40 -12.66 -4.12
CA VAL A 39 -0.56 -14.11 -4.31
C VAL A 39 -0.40 -14.47 -5.79
N ARG A 40 -1.05 -13.74 -6.69
CA ARG A 40 -0.88 -13.95 -8.14
C ARG A 40 0.58 -13.83 -8.54
N TYR A 41 1.29 -12.81 -8.05
CA TYR A 41 2.70 -12.58 -8.34
C TYR A 41 3.58 -13.77 -7.91
N LEU A 42 3.29 -14.35 -6.74
CA LEU A 42 3.97 -15.56 -6.24
C LEU A 42 3.65 -16.81 -7.09
N LEU A 43 2.41 -16.95 -7.57
CA LEU A 43 1.97 -18.14 -8.30
C LEU A 43 2.34 -18.14 -9.79
N THR A 44 2.62 -16.97 -10.38
CA THR A 44 2.96 -16.86 -11.81
C THR A 44 4.43 -17.09 -12.13
N GLY A 45 5.29 -17.28 -11.12
CA GLY A 45 6.75 -17.38 -11.31
C GLY A 45 7.43 -16.03 -11.55
N TRP A 46 6.71 -14.92 -11.34
CA TRP A 46 7.25 -13.58 -11.59
C TRP A 46 8.28 -13.16 -10.54
N VAL A 47 8.25 -13.74 -9.34
CA VAL A 47 9.26 -13.46 -8.31
C VAL A 47 10.63 -13.90 -8.82
N GLU A 48 10.69 -15.07 -9.41
CA GLU A 48 11.89 -15.69 -9.93
C GLU A 48 12.41 -14.88 -11.12
N GLU A 49 11.56 -14.68 -12.14
CA GLU A 49 11.88 -13.97 -13.38
C GLU A 49 12.33 -12.52 -13.13
N VAL A 50 11.69 -11.82 -12.18
CA VAL A 50 11.89 -10.38 -12.00
C VAL A 50 12.93 -10.05 -10.94
N PHE A 51 13.12 -10.90 -9.92
CA PHE A 51 13.96 -10.54 -8.76
C PHE A 51 15.02 -11.57 -8.39
N VAL A 52 14.92 -12.83 -8.82
CA VAL A 52 15.89 -13.87 -8.46
C VAL A 52 16.89 -14.14 -9.59
N GLU A 53 16.40 -14.30 -10.82
CA GLU A 53 17.23 -14.58 -11.99
C GLU A 53 18.05 -13.37 -12.49
N PRO A 54 17.55 -12.12 -12.44
CA PRO A 54 18.32 -10.99 -12.92
C PRO A 54 19.58 -10.73 -12.09
N THR A 55 20.67 -10.44 -12.78
CA THR A 55 21.99 -10.15 -12.16
C THR A 55 22.24 -8.65 -11.98
N PHE A 56 21.37 -7.80 -12.52
CA PHE A 56 21.46 -6.35 -12.46
C PHE A 56 20.07 -5.73 -12.30
N PHE A 57 19.98 -4.66 -11.50
CA PHE A 57 18.73 -3.93 -11.23
C PHE A 57 18.94 -2.43 -11.43
N PHE A 58 18.05 -1.79 -12.20
CA PHE A 58 18.10 -0.36 -12.42
C PHE A 58 17.54 0.37 -11.20
N LYS A 59 18.28 1.34 -10.68
CA LYS A 59 17.91 2.04 -9.44
C LYS A 59 17.27 3.39 -9.70
N TYR A 60 16.23 3.69 -8.92
CA TYR A 60 15.67 5.03 -8.87
C TYR A 60 16.66 6.01 -8.20
N PRO A 61 16.80 7.24 -8.73
CA PRO A 61 17.55 8.30 -8.05
C PRO A 61 17.04 8.52 -6.62
N GLY A 62 17.95 8.55 -5.64
CA GLY A 62 17.61 8.66 -4.21
C GLY A 62 17.25 7.35 -3.50
N PHE A 63 17.03 6.26 -4.24
CA PHE A 63 16.72 4.93 -3.70
C PHE A 63 17.71 3.85 -4.14
N ALA A 64 18.93 4.24 -4.51
CA ALA A 64 19.99 3.29 -4.89
C ALA A 64 20.36 2.27 -3.79
N TRP A 65 20.03 2.58 -2.53
CA TRP A 65 20.21 1.70 -1.38
C TRP A 65 19.14 0.61 -1.24
N VAL A 66 18.03 0.71 -1.97
CA VAL A 66 16.98 -0.32 -1.98
C VAL A 66 17.43 -1.47 -2.87
N SER A 67 17.76 -2.61 -2.27
CA SER A 67 18.23 -3.82 -2.96
C SER A 67 17.26 -4.99 -2.79
N VAL A 68 17.41 -6.00 -3.63
CA VAL A 68 16.73 -7.28 -3.47
C VAL A 68 17.41 -8.04 -2.32
N PRO A 69 16.71 -8.35 -1.21
CA PRO A 69 17.34 -8.88 0.01
C PRO A 69 17.60 -10.41 -0.05
N GLY A 70 18.19 -10.89 -1.16
CA GLY A 70 18.38 -12.32 -1.44
C GLY A 70 17.05 -13.11 -1.46
N PRO A 71 17.08 -14.42 -1.77
CA PRO A 71 15.83 -15.19 -1.89
C PRO A 71 15.01 -15.23 -0.60
N VAL A 72 15.63 -15.55 0.54
CA VAL A 72 14.92 -15.65 1.83
C VAL A 72 14.33 -14.30 2.25
N GLY A 73 15.08 -13.21 2.11
CA GLY A 73 14.58 -11.88 2.46
C GLY A 73 13.47 -11.43 1.52
N LEU A 74 13.55 -11.78 0.22
CA LEU A 74 12.52 -11.43 -0.76
C LEU A 74 11.20 -12.10 -0.44
N TYR A 75 11.17 -13.42 -0.22
CA TYR A 75 9.94 -14.11 0.16
C TYR A 75 9.42 -13.65 1.54
N THR A 76 10.32 -13.31 2.47
CA THR A 76 9.93 -12.71 3.76
C THR A 76 9.25 -11.36 3.56
N LEU A 77 9.83 -10.48 2.74
CA LEU A 77 9.27 -9.18 2.40
C LEU A 77 7.90 -9.31 1.74
N MET A 78 7.74 -10.25 0.80
CA MET A 78 6.46 -10.54 0.16
C MET A 78 5.44 -11.10 1.16
N GLY A 79 5.84 -12.03 2.03
CA GLY A 79 4.97 -12.60 3.06
C GLY A 79 4.48 -11.56 4.06
N VAL A 80 5.37 -10.68 4.54
CA VAL A 80 5.02 -9.57 5.43
C VAL A 80 4.09 -8.58 4.73
N SER A 81 4.35 -8.26 3.46
CA SER A 81 3.48 -7.39 2.66
C SER A 81 2.09 -8.02 2.48
N LEU A 82 2.01 -9.32 2.20
CA LEU A 82 0.76 -10.05 2.05
C LEU A 82 -0.04 -10.10 3.37
N ALA A 83 0.62 -10.40 4.48
CA ALA A 83 0.01 -10.35 5.80
C ALA A 83 -0.49 -8.94 6.14
N GLY A 84 0.26 -7.89 5.77
CA GLY A 84 -0.17 -6.50 5.86
C GLY A 84 -1.43 -6.22 5.05
N ALA A 85 -1.48 -6.65 3.79
CA ALA A 85 -2.64 -6.47 2.92
C ALA A 85 -3.90 -7.17 3.47
N LEU A 86 -3.75 -8.39 3.98
CA LEU A 86 -4.83 -9.13 4.63
C LEU A 86 -5.29 -8.46 5.92
N GLY A 87 -4.35 -7.98 6.75
CA GLY A 87 -4.67 -7.21 7.95
C GLY A 87 -5.41 -5.91 7.63
N VAL A 88 -5.02 -5.21 6.55
CA VAL A 88 -5.76 -4.05 6.01
C VAL A 88 -7.16 -4.47 5.60
N ALA A 89 -7.35 -5.58 4.90
CA ALA A 89 -8.67 -6.05 4.47
C ALA A 89 -9.58 -6.44 5.65
N LEU A 90 -9.02 -7.02 6.71
CA LEU A 90 -9.76 -7.48 7.88
C LEU A 90 -9.96 -6.40 8.96
N GLY A 91 -9.11 -5.37 8.97
CA GLY A 91 -9.10 -4.31 10.00
C GLY A 91 -8.27 -4.70 11.24
N LEU A 92 -7.53 -5.80 11.17
CA LEU A 92 -6.72 -6.30 12.29
C LEU A 92 -5.45 -5.48 12.43
N PHE A 93 -5.17 -4.97 13.62
CA PHE A 93 -4.00 -4.11 13.90
C PHE A 93 -3.80 -3.05 12.82
N PHE A 94 -4.90 -2.42 12.38
CA PHE A 94 -5.02 -1.74 11.09
C PHE A 94 -3.85 -0.81 10.74
N ARG A 95 -3.42 0.06 11.67
CA ARG A 95 -2.29 0.98 11.45
C ARG A 95 -0.98 0.24 11.20
N THR A 96 -0.71 -0.80 11.98
CA THR A 96 0.47 -1.65 11.81
C THR A 96 0.40 -2.42 10.49
N SER A 97 -0.75 -3.01 10.16
CA SER A 97 -0.94 -3.72 8.89
C SER A 97 -0.79 -2.81 7.68
N ALA A 98 -1.35 -1.60 7.74
CA ALA A 98 -1.18 -0.58 6.70
C ALA A 98 0.28 -0.15 6.55
N LEU A 99 1.01 0.05 7.66
CA LEU A 99 2.43 0.37 7.63
C LEU A 99 3.26 -0.76 7.00
N LEU A 100 3.06 -2.00 7.44
CA LEU A 100 3.74 -3.18 6.92
C LEU A 100 3.51 -3.34 5.42
N PHE A 101 2.26 -3.21 4.98
CA PHE A 101 1.93 -3.27 3.56
C PHE A 101 2.55 -2.09 2.78
N THR A 102 2.43 -0.86 3.28
CA THR A 102 2.94 0.34 2.59
C THR A 102 4.45 0.25 2.39
N VAL A 103 5.19 -0.05 3.45
CA VAL A 103 6.66 -0.14 3.40
C VAL A 103 7.09 -1.33 2.56
N GLY A 104 6.47 -2.50 2.76
CA GLY A 104 6.82 -3.70 2.03
C GLY A 104 6.55 -3.58 0.53
N PHE A 105 5.35 -3.10 0.16
CA PHE A 105 4.98 -2.87 -1.23
C PHE A 105 5.83 -1.76 -1.88
N ALA A 106 6.12 -0.68 -1.16
CA ALA A 106 7.05 0.35 -1.66
C ALA A 106 8.44 -0.22 -1.91
N TRP A 107 8.96 -1.04 -0.99
CA TRP A 107 10.27 -1.68 -1.17
C TRP A 107 10.28 -2.53 -2.43
N LEU A 108 9.31 -3.44 -2.59
CA LEU A 108 9.21 -4.32 -3.76
C LEU A 108 9.27 -3.54 -5.08
N ASN A 109 8.60 -2.39 -5.15
CA ASN A 109 8.55 -1.53 -6.35
C ASN A 109 9.77 -0.63 -6.56
N LEU A 110 10.57 -0.42 -5.52
CA LEU A 110 11.80 0.39 -5.58
C LEU A 110 13.06 -0.46 -5.85
N MET A 111 12.96 -1.80 -5.81
CA MET A 111 14.10 -2.69 -6.07
C MET A 111 14.61 -2.58 -7.51
N ASP A 112 13.71 -2.38 -8.48
CA ASP A 112 14.06 -2.24 -9.90
C ASP A 112 13.11 -1.28 -10.65
N GLN A 113 13.68 -0.29 -11.32
CA GLN A 113 12.96 0.67 -12.13
C GLN A 113 12.38 0.06 -13.42
N THR A 114 12.90 -1.07 -13.90
CA THR A 114 12.36 -1.73 -15.11
C THR A 114 10.92 -2.22 -14.95
N THR A 115 10.49 -2.44 -13.71
CA THR A 115 9.15 -2.93 -13.35
C THR A 115 8.17 -1.81 -13.04
N TYR A 116 8.55 -0.56 -13.35
CA TYR A 116 7.78 0.64 -13.04
C TYR A 116 6.34 0.58 -13.58
N LEU A 117 5.39 0.84 -12.69
CA LEU A 117 3.98 1.04 -13.01
C LEU A 117 3.43 2.21 -12.20
N ASN A 118 2.89 3.23 -12.88
CA ASN A 118 2.35 4.44 -12.24
C ASN A 118 1.27 4.15 -11.20
N HIS A 119 0.46 3.12 -11.40
CA HIS A 119 -0.61 2.75 -10.48
C HIS A 119 -0.08 2.12 -9.19
N TYR A 120 1.15 1.58 -9.17
CA TYR A 120 1.77 1.11 -7.94
C TYR A 120 2.22 2.25 -7.02
N TYR A 121 2.57 3.41 -7.58
CA TYR A 121 2.76 4.64 -6.78
C TYR A 121 1.47 5.06 -6.11
N PHE A 122 0.35 5.01 -6.84
CA PHE A 122 -0.96 5.28 -6.28
C PHE A 122 -1.29 4.32 -5.13
N VAL A 123 -1.00 3.03 -5.27
CA VAL A 123 -1.20 2.04 -4.20
C VAL A 123 -0.41 2.38 -2.94
N VAL A 124 0.87 2.74 -3.05
CA VAL A 124 1.70 3.12 -1.89
C VAL A 124 1.12 4.33 -1.17
N ILE A 125 0.75 5.38 -1.93
CA ILE A 125 0.17 6.60 -1.36
C ILE A 125 -1.19 6.30 -0.71
N LEU A 126 -2.05 5.55 -1.39
CA LEU A 126 -3.36 5.19 -0.88
C LEU A 126 -3.27 4.34 0.39
N ALA A 127 -2.33 3.38 0.44
CA ALA A 127 -2.09 2.57 1.64
C ALA A 127 -1.65 3.43 2.83
N ALA A 128 -0.73 4.38 2.61
CA ALA A 128 -0.28 5.31 3.63
C ALA A 128 -1.45 6.18 4.15
N LEU A 129 -2.25 6.75 3.23
CA LEU A 129 -3.42 7.55 3.58
C LEU A 129 -4.48 6.74 4.32
N LEU A 130 -4.74 5.50 3.89
CA LEU A 130 -5.64 4.58 4.59
C LEU A 130 -5.13 4.31 6.01
N GLY A 131 -3.84 4.04 6.20
CA GLY A 131 -3.26 3.82 7.53
C GLY A 131 -3.37 5.01 8.48
N LEU A 132 -3.42 6.24 7.95
CA LEU A 132 -3.64 7.48 8.71
C LEU A 132 -5.12 7.78 8.97
N SER A 133 -6.02 7.17 8.18
CA SER A 133 -7.46 7.37 8.28
C SER A 133 -8.09 6.58 9.44
N PRO A 134 -9.34 6.91 9.85
CA PRO A 134 -10.08 6.14 10.84
C PRO A 134 -10.76 4.89 10.25
N ALA A 135 -10.19 4.28 9.20
CA ALA A 135 -10.80 3.14 8.50
C ALA A 135 -10.63 1.78 9.22
N GLY A 136 -9.83 1.74 10.29
CA GLY A 136 -9.50 0.55 11.06
C GLY A 136 -10.61 0.05 11.95
#